data_AF-A0A7X7ABF2-F1
#
_entry.id   AF-A0A7X7ABF2-F1
#
_cell.length_a   1.000
_cell.length_b   1.000
_cell.length_c   1.000
_cell.angle_alpha   90.00
_cell.angle_beta   90.00
_cell.angle_gamma   90.00
#
_symmetry.space_group_name_H-M   'P 1'
#
loop_
_entity.id
_entity.type
_entity.pdbx_description
1 polymer ?
#
loop_
_entity_poly.entity_id
_entity_poly.type
_entity_poly.pdbx_seq_one_letter_code
_entity_poly.pdbx_strand_id
1 'polypeptide(L)'
;MVNKKKINVVIDGRTFTVVGGDNERYIRNLAYYVDEKIKSLSSKNERLSQTMSATLAAFNIADEYHKAIDELNELKNKAKDPLEKYSHVLEELNLSNAKLEELDSLCSSYKEEAALKERQRDKVSKELHENLKKLKELSKEQEESEKLIVTLQDRNFQSQIELVETKKRLNEVLKMLDEETNMFKERKDKSEK
;
A
#
# COMPACT_ATOMS: atom_id res chain seq x y z
N MET A 1 -10.98 52.24 36.79
CA MET A 1 -10.19 52.71 37.95
C MET A 1 -9.82 51.49 38.77
N VAL A 2 -8.52 51.18 38.92
CA VAL A 2 -8.07 50.05 39.74
C VAL A 2 -8.38 50.39 41.20
N ASN A 3 -9.29 49.64 41.80
CA ASN A 3 -9.77 49.87 43.16
C ASN A 3 -8.65 49.49 44.14
N LYS A 4 -7.78 50.46 44.47
CA LYS A 4 -6.64 50.26 45.37
C LYS A 4 -7.16 49.98 46.78
N LYS A 5 -7.03 48.74 47.24
CA LYS A 5 -7.42 48.34 48.59
C LYS A 5 -6.31 48.73 49.57
N LYS A 6 -6.71 49.31 50.70
CA LYS A 6 -5.81 49.62 51.82
C LYS A 6 -5.89 48.46 52.81
N ILE A 7 -4.76 47.84 53.09
CA ILE A 7 -4.67 46.70 54.00
C ILE A 7 -3.67 47.05 55.09
N ASN A 8 -4.09 46.89 56.35
CA ASN A 8 -3.24 47.10 57.51
C ASN A 8 -2.57 45.79 57.89
N VAL A 9 -1.25 45.81 58.00
CA VAL A 9 -0.41 44.68 58.39
C VAL A 9 0.52 45.10 59.53
N VAL A 10 0.97 44.13 60.32
CA VAL A 10 1.93 44.36 61.41
C VAL A 10 3.22 43.65 61.05
N ILE A 11 4.33 44.38 61.06
CA ILE A 11 5.69 43.85 60.80
C ILE A 11 6.58 44.36 61.92
N ASP A 12 7.22 43.46 62.63
CA ASP A 12 8.15 43.72 63.72
C ASP A 12 7.57 44.68 64.79
N GLY A 13 6.31 44.42 65.15
CA GLY A 13 5.56 45.20 66.14
C GLY A 13 5.05 46.56 65.65
N ARG A 14 5.26 46.92 64.38
CA ARG A 14 4.81 48.20 63.80
C ARG A 14 3.69 47.97 62.78
N THR A 15 2.67 48.82 62.82
CA THR A 15 1.54 48.75 61.89
C THR A 15 1.84 49.54 60.63
N PHE A 16 1.74 48.88 59.47
CA PHE A 16 1.91 49.48 58.15
C PHE A 16 0.61 49.38 57.35
N THR A 17 0.26 50.43 56.60
CA THR A 17 -0.85 50.40 55.65
C THR A 17 -0.28 50.21 54.24
N VAL A 18 -0.49 49.03 53.66
CA VAL A 18 -0.10 48.71 52.29
C VAL A 18 -1.25 49.05 51.36
N VAL A 19 -0.94 49.79 50.29
CA VAL A 19 -1.91 50.19 49.26
C VAL A 19 -1.56 49.45 47.98
N GLY A 20 -2.38 48.48 47.59
CA GLY A 20 -2.09 47.59 46.45
C GLY A 20 -3.34 47.14 45.69
N GLY A 21 -3.11 46.57 44.50
CA GLY A 21 -4.14 45.89 43.71
C GLY A 21 -4.25 44.40 44.03
N ASP A 22 -3.32 43.85 44.81
CA ASP A 22 -3.23 42.43 45.13
C ASP A 22 -4.26 41.98 46.17
N ASN A 23 -4.50 40.68 46.23
CA ASN A 23 -5.41 40.07 47.19
C ASN A 23 -4.94 40.33 48.64
N GLU A 24 -5.86 40.67 49.53
CA GLU A 24 -5.58 40.90 50.96
C GLU A 24 -4.84 39.73 51.62
N ARG A 25 -5.20 38.49 51.26
CA ARG A 25 -4.52 37.30 51.77
C ARG A 25 -3.05 37.24 51.36
N TYR A 26 -2.74 37.63 50.12
CA TYR A 26 -1.37 37.66 49.60
C TYR A 26 -0.52 38.69 50.35
N ILE A 27 -1.06 39.91 50.53
CA ILE A 27 -0.37 40.99 51.24
C ILE A 27 -0.12 40.63 52.72
N ARG A 28 -1.11 40.03 53.40
CA ARG A 28 -0.96 39.55 54.78
C ARG A 28 0.08 38.44 54.89
N ASN A 29 0.11 37.49 53.94
CA ASN A 29 1.13 36.44 53.90
C ASN A 29 2.53 37.01 53.68
N LEU A 30 2.68 38.01 52.80
CA LEU A 30 3.97 38.65 52.55
C LEU A 30 4.46 39.40 53.79
N ALA A 31 3.57 40.14 54.46
CA ALA A 31 3.90 40.82 55.72
C ALA A 31 4.31 39.82 56.82
N TYR A 32 3.59 38.70 56.93
CA TYR A 32 3.93 37.61 57.85
C TYR A 32 5.31 37.00 57.53
N TYR A 33 5.61 36.77 56.25
CA TYR A 33 6.91 36.24 55.82
C TYR A 33 8.08 37.16 56.20
N VAL A 34 7.92 38.47 55.96
CA VAL A 34 8.92 39.48 56.33
C VAL A 34 9.08 39.55 57.84
N ASP A 35 7.98 39.54 58.59
CA ASP A 35 7.97 39.56 60.06
C ASP A 35 8.71 38.34 60.65
N GLU A 36 8.43 37.13 60.15
CA GLU A 36 9.12 35.90 60.54
C GLU A 36 10.63 35.97 60.23
N LYS A 37 11.03 36.50 59.07
CA LYS A 37 12.45 36.67 58.73
C LYS A 37 13.15 37.62 59.70
N ILE A 38 12.53 38.76 60.04
CA ILE A 38 13.08 39.72 61.00
C ILE A 38 13.20 39.09 62.39
N LYS A 39 12.14 38.44 62.88
CA LYS A 39 12.13 37.74 64.18
C LYS A 39 13.16 36.63 64.26
N SER A 40 13.34 35.86 63.18
CA SER A 40 14.34 34.79 63.12
C SER A 40 15.78 35.29 63.22
N LEU A 41 16.06 36.52 62.75
CA LEU A 41 17.39 37.13 62.83
C LEU A 41 17.61 37.79 64.19
N SER A 42 16.59 38.46 64.72
CA SER A 42 16.64 39.08 66.04
C SER A 42 16.80 38.03 67.16
N SER A 43 16.09 36.90 67.07
CA SER A 43 16.21 35.79 68.04
C SER A 43 17.56 35.07 68.00
N LYS A 44 18.25 35.07 66.87
CA LYS A 44 19.59 34.46 66.74
C LYS A 44 20.72 35.35 67.27
N ASN A 45 20.50 36.66 67.38
CA ASN A 45 21.53 37.58 67.86
C ASN A 45 20.89 38.81 68.52
N GLU A 46 20.73 38.74 69.85
CA GLU A 46 20.13 39.81 70.67
C GLU A 46 20.91 41.14 70.63
N ARG A 47 22.14 41.15 70.12
CA ARG A 47 22.95 42.37 69.94
C ARG A 47 22.60 43.16 68.68
N LEU A 48 21.79 42.61 67.78
CA LEU A 48 21.37 43.32 66.57
C LEU A 48 20.29 44.35 66.90
N SER A 49 20.50 45.60 66.47
CA SER A 49 19.43 46.59 66.50
C SER A 49 18.28 46.18 65.57
N GLN A 50 17.09 46.70 65.87
CA GLN A 50 15.88 46.44 65.08
C GLN A 50 16.08 46.80 63.59
N THR A 51 16.74 47.93 63.33
CA THR A 51 17.10 48.37 61.96
C THR A 51 18.07 47.40 61.28
N MET A 52 19.11 46.95 61.98
CA MET A 52 20.08 45.99 61.41
C MET A 52 19.42 44.64 61.09
N SER A 53 18.53 44.16 61.95
CA SER A 53 17.76 42.93 61.71
C SER A 53 16.86 43.06 60.49
N ALA A 54 16.19 44.20 60.33
CA ALA A 54 15.37 44.49 59.15
C ALA A 54 16.21 44.60 57.86
N THR A 55 17.37 45.26 57.90
CA THR A 55 18.27 45.35 56.73
C THR A 55 18.82 43.97 56.34
N LEU A 56 19.20 43.14 57.30
CA LEU A 56 19.69 41.80 57.04
C LEU A 56 18.57 40.88 56.52
N ALA A 57 17.34 41.02 57.04
CA ALA A 57 16.17 40.34 56.50
C ALA A 57 15.92 40.72 55.04
N ALA A 58 15.94 42.02 54.72
CA ALA A 58 15.78 42.51 53.36
C ALA A 58 16.87 41.98 52.41
N PHE A 59 18.13 41.94 52.86
CA PHE A 59 19.24 41.38 52.09
C PHE A 59 19.05 39.89 51.80
N ASN A 60 18.68 39.10 52.81
CA ASN A 60 18.44 37.66 52.64
C ASN A 60 17.26 37.39 51.69
N ILE A 61 16.19 38.18 51.78
CA ILE A 61 15.04 38.06 50.88
C ILE A 61 15.44 38.43 49.44
N ALA A 62 16.29 39.45 49.26
CA ALA A 62 16.80 39.81 47.95
C ALA A 62 17.68 38.70 47.35
N ASP A 63 18.54 38.08 48.16
CA ASP A 63 19.36 36.93 47.75
C ASP A 63 18.50 35.71 47.35
N GLU A 64 17.48 35.38 48.15
CA GLU A 64 16.50 34.33 47.81
C GLU A 64 15.76 34.63 46.50
N TYR A 65 15.36 35.88 46.29
CA TYR A 65 14.70 36.32 45.07
C TYR A 65 15.61 36.18 43.83
N HIS A 66 16.87 36.61 43.94
CA HIS A 66 17.83 36.47 42.85
C HIS A 66 18.12 35.00 42.52
N LYS A 67 18.32 34.15 43.53
CA LYS A 67 18.49 32.70 43.34
C LYS A 67 17.28 32.05 42.66
N ALA A 68 16.07 32.44 43.07
CA ALA A 68 14.84 31.94 42.45
C ALA A 68 14.70 32.37 40.98
N ILE A 69 15.13 33.60 40.64
CA ILE A 69 15.17 34.06 39.24
C ILE A 69 16.16 33.24 38.42
N ASP A 70 17.36 33.01 38.96
CA ASP A 70 18.40 32.25 38.26
C ASP A 70 17.95 30.81 38.01
N GLU A 71 17.36 30.15 39.01
CA GLU A 71 16.78 28.81 38.87
C GLU A 71 15.63 28.78 37.85
N LEU A 72 14.76 29.78 37.86
CA LEU A 72 13.66 29.89 36.89
C LEU A 72 14.17 30.10 35.46
N ASN A 73 15.24 30.88 35.28
CA ASN A 73 15.88 31.06 33.98
C ASN A 73 16.57 29.78 33.51
N GLU A 74 17.23 29.05 34.43
CA GLU A 74 17.84 27.75 34.12
C GLU A 74 16.79 26.71 33.71
N LEU A 75 15.68 26.61 34.45
CA LEU A 75 14.53 25.77 34.09
C LEU A 75 13.93 26.15 32.74
N LYS A 76 13.76 27.45 32.46
CA LYS A 76 13.28 27.92 31.15
C LYS A 76 14.21 27.51 30.02
N ASN A 77 15.52 27.60 30.21
CA ASN A 77 16.49 27.18 29.20
C ASN A 77 16.46 25.67 29.01
N LYS A 78 16.44 24.89 30.10
CA LYS A 78 16.29 23.42 30.05
C LYS A 78 14.98 22.98 29.40
N ALA A 79 13.93 23.79 29.45
CA ALA A 79 12.64 23.50 28.81
C ALA A 79 12.61 23.86 27.31
N LYS A 80 13.51 24.73 26.83
CA LYS A 80 13.59 25.07 25.39
C LYS A 80 14.14 23.90 24.57
N ASP A 81 15.22 23.26 25.00
CA ASP A 81 15.84 22.17 24.21
C ASP A 81 14.88 20.99 23.93
N PRO A 82 14.09 20.50 24.91
CA PRO A 82 13.09 19.47 24.66
C PRO A 82 11.98 19.94 23.73
N LEU A 83 11.61 21.23 23.80
CA LEU A 83 10.55 21.80 22.96
C LEU A 83 10.99 21.88 21.49
N GLU A 84 12.23 22.28 21.23
CA GLU A 84 12.81 22.26 19.89
C GLU A 84 12.94 20.83 19.36
N LYS A 85 13.43 19.89 20.19
CA LYS A 85 13.49 18.47 19.83
C LYS A 85 12.11 17.90 19.53
N TYR A 86 11.10 18.27 20.31
CA TYR A 86 9.72 17.84 20.08
C TYR A 86 9.18 18.37 18.76
N SER A 87 9.46 19.64 18.42
CA SER A 87 9.11 20.22 17.12
C SER A 87 9.72 19.44 15.96
N HIS A 88 11.02 19.13 16.04
CA HIS A 88 11.71 18.36 15.01
C HIS A 88 11.13 16.95 14.86
N VAL A 89 10.88 16.25 15.98
CA VAL A 89 10.27 14.91 15.96
C VAL A 89 8.87 14.95 15.36
N LEU A 90 8.08 15.99 15.66
CA LEU A 90 6.75 16.16 15.09
C LEU A 90 6.81 16.35 13.57
N GLU A 91 7.81 17.10 13.09
CA GLU A 91 8.03 17.32 11.66
C GLU A 91 8.48 16.03 10.95
N GLU A 92 9.43 15.28 11.53
CA GLU A 92 9.83 13.96 11.01
C GLU A 92 8.67 12.97 10.98
N LEU A 93 7.83 12.96 12.02
CA LEU A 93 6.65 12.11 12.09
C LEU A 93 5.65 12.45 10.97
N ASN A 94 5.40 13.73 10.72
CA ASN A 94 4.52 14.17 9.64
C ASN A 94 5.07 13.77 8.26
N LEU A 95 6.38 13.95 8.03
CA LEU A 95 7.03 13.52 6.79
C LEU A 95 6.96 12.00 6.61
N SER A 96 7.12 11.23 7.69
CA SER A 96 6.99 9.77 7.64
C SER A 96 5.56 9.33 7.35
N ASN A 97 4.55 9.99 7.93
CA ASN A 97 3.15 9.70 7.68
C ASN A 97 2.75 10.01 6.24
N ALA A 98 3.20 11.14 5.69
CA ALA A 98 2.97 11.48 4.29
C ALA A 98 3.55 10.41 3.34
N LYS A 99 4.78 9.92 3.62
CA LYS A 99 5.39 8.83 2.87
C LYS A 99 4.60 7.52 2.98
N LEU A 100 4.03 7.22 4.15
CA LEU A 100 3.20 6.02 4.35
C LEU A 100 1.92 6.11 3.51
N GLU A 101 1.25 7.26 3.50
CA GLU A 101 0.06 7.49 2.68
C GLU A 101 0.35 7.35 1.18
N GLU A 102 1.47 7.92 0.72
CA GLU A 102 1.93 7.74 -0.66
C GLU A 102 2.17 6.26 -0.98
N LEU A 103 2.84 5.53 -0.10
CA LEU A 103 3.15 4.12 -0.29
C LEU A 103 1.88 3.24 -0.29
N ASP A 104 0.90 3.55 0.57
CA ASP A 104 -0.40 2.87 0.62
C ASP A 104 -1.20 3.10 -0.68
N SER A 105 -1.17 4.31 -1.22
CA SER A 105 -1.81 4.61 -2.51
C SER A 105 -1.15 3.82 -3.66
N LEU A 106 0.17 3.73 -3.64
CA LEU A 106 0.94 2.99 -4.63
C LEU A 106 0.67 1.48 -4.53
N CYS A 107 0.70 0.92 -3.32
CA CYS A 107 0.33 -0.48 -3.08
C CYS A 107 -1.09 -0.81 -3.56
N SER A 108 -2.04 0.10 -3.36
CA SER A 108 -3.42 -0.08 -3.85
C SER A 108 -3.46 -0.15 -5.38
N SER A 109 -2.77 0.76 -6.08
CA SER A 109 -2.69 0.74 -7.54
C SER A 109 -2.01 -0.53 -8.09
N TYR A 110 -0.90 -0.98 -7.50
CA TYR A 110 -0.24 -2.21 -7.93
C TYR A 110 -1.10 -3.45 -7.68
N LYS A 111 -1.87 -3.47 -6.58
CA LYS A 111 -2.80 -4.56 -6.30
C LYS A 111 -3.92 -4.64 -7.34
N GLU A 112 -4.43 -3.49 -7.77
CA GLU A 112 -5.41 -3.43 -8.87
C GLU A 112 -4.81 -3.91 -10.19
N GLU A 113 -3.60 -3.47 -10.55
CA GLU A 113 -2.91 -3.91 -11.76
C GLU A 113 -2.66 -5.42 -11.76
N ALA A 114 -2.22 -5.98 -10.63
CA ALA A 114 -2.04 -7.42 -10.46
C ALA A 114 -3.36 -8.19 -10.65
N ALA A 115 -4.45 -7.70 -10.06
CA ALA A 115 -5.77 -8.31 -10.23
C ALA A 115 -6.27 -8.27 -11.69
N LEU A 116 -5.97 -7.19 -12.43
CA LEU A 116 -6.30 -7.09 -13.85
C LEU A 116 -5.47 -8.07 -14.69
N LYS A 117 -4.17 -8.17 -14.43
CA LYS A 117 -3.29 -9.14 -15.12
C LYS A 117 -3.71 -10.58 -14.87
N GLU A 118 -4.10 -10.94 -13.64
CA GLU A 118 -4.65 -12.27 -13.34
C GLU A 118 -5.93 -12.55 -14.13
N ARG A 119 -6.87 -11.61 -14.17
CA ARG A 119 -8.10 -11.77 -14.96
C ARG A 119 -7.82 -11.96 -16.45
N GLN A 120 -6.85 -11.23 -17.00
CA GLN A 120 -6.43 -11.40 -18.40
C GLN A 120 -5.79 -12.77 -18.62
N ARG A 121 -4.89 -13.20 -17.73
CA ARG A 121 -4.28 -14.53 -17.78
C ARG A 121 -5.33 -15.63 -17.78
N ASP A 122 -6.36 -15.51 -16.95
CA ASP A 122 -7.43 -16.50 -16.86
C ASP A 122 -8.28 -16.55 -18.14
N LYS A 123 -8.55 -15.40 -18.78
CA LYS A 123 -9.23 -15.34 -20.07
C LYS A 123 -8.42 -16.03 -21.16
N VAL A 124 -7.15 -15.66 -21.30
CA VAL A 124 -6.24 -16.25 -22.30
C VAL A 124 -6.07 -17.76 -22.06
N SER A 125 -5.97 -18.18 -20.81
CA SER A 125 -5.89 -19.61 -20.45
C SER A 125 -7.13 -20.38 -20.89
N LYS A 126 -8.33 -19.82 -20.71
CA LYS A 126 -9.59 -20.42 -21.18
C LYS A 126 -9.65 -20.50 -22.71
N GLU A 127 -9.32 -19.41 -23.41
CA GLU A 127 -9.29 -19.38 -24.87
C GLU A 127 -8.28 -20.39 -25.44
N LEU A 128 -7.09 -20.50 -24.83
CA LEU A 128 -6.08 -21.48 -25.19
C LEU A 128 -6.61 -22.91 -25.03
N HIS A 129 -7.31 -23.20 -23.92
CA HIS A 129 -7.90 -24.51 -23.68
C HIS A 129 -8.99 -24.87 -24.70
N GLU A 130 -9.84 -23.91 -25.06
CA GLU A 130 -10.86 -24.11 -26.11
C GLU A 130 -10.23 -24.35 -27.47
N ASN A 131 -9.21 -23.57 -27.84
CA ASN A 131 -8.50 -23.73 -29.11
C ASN A 131 -7.76 -25.09 -29.16
N LEU A 132 -7.15 -25.54 -28.06
CA LEU A 132 -6.53 -26.86 -27.98
C LEU A 132 -7.54 -28.00 -28.17
N LYS A 133 -8.77 -27.86 -27.66
CA LYS A 133 -9.83 -28.85 -27.90
C LYS A 133 -10.23 -28.89 -29.37
N LYS A 134 -10.52 -27.73 -29.97
CA LYS A 134 -10.87 -27.64 -31.40
C LYS A 134 -9.78 -28.22 -32.28
N LEU A 135 -8.52 -27.92 -31.99
CA LEU A 135 -7.37 -28.41 -32.76
C LEU A 135 -7.22 -29.93 -32.68
N LYS A 136 -7.54 -30.54 -31.53
CA LYS A 136 -7.60 -32.00 -31.39
C LYS A 136 -8.74 -32.62 -32.20
N GLU A 137 -9.92 -32.01 -32.20
CA GLU A 137 -11.08 -32.49 -32.97
C GLU A 137 -10.78 -32.43 -34.47
N LEU A 138 -10.31 -31.29 -34.97
CA LEU A 138 -9.86 -31.12 -36.34
C LEU A 138 -8.76 -32.12 -36.74
N SER A 139 -7.78 -32.39 -35.87
CA SER A 139 -6.74 -33.37 -36.18
C SER A 139 -7.29 -34.79 -36.34
N LYS A 140 -8.34 -35.15 -35.59
CA LYS A 140 -8.98 -36.47 -35.72
C LYS A 140 -9.79 -36.55 -37.01
N GLU A 141 -10.57 -35.53 -37.32
CA GLU A 141 -11.33 -35.46 -38.57
C GLU A 141 -10.40 -35.52 -39.80
N GLN A 142 -9.23 -34.87 -39.71
CA GLN A 142 -8.21 -34.94 -40.75
C GLN A 142 -7.66 -36.36 -40.89
N GLU A 143 -7.32 -37.03 -39.79
CA GLU A 143 -6.83 -38.42 -39.80
C GLU A 143 -7.88 -39.39 -40.38
N GLU A 144 -9.15 -39.21 -40.06
CA GLU A 144 -10.27 -40.00 -40.60
C GLU A 144 -10.46 -39.74 -42.10
N SER A 145 -10.39 -38.49 -42.53
CA SER A 145 -10.47 -38.10 -43.94
C SER A 145 -9.31 -38.68 -44.75
N GLU A 146 -8.09 -38.65 -44.20
CA GLU A 146 -6.91 -39.25 -44.82
C GLU A 146 -7.08 -40.77 -45.00
N LYS A 147 -7.57 -41.49 -43.97
CA LYS A 147 -7.89 -42.92 -44.08
C LYS A 147 -8.94 -43.17 -45.16
N LEU A 148 -10.00 -42.36 -45.21
CA LEU A 148 -11.05 -42.49 -46.21
C LEU A 148 -10.49 -42.31 -47.63
N ILE A 149 -9.64 -41.30 -47.85
CA ILE A 149 -8.98 -41.07 -49.15
C ILE A 149 -8.20 -42.31 -49.58
N VAL A 150 -7.42 -42.92 -48.70
CA VAL A 150 -6.67 -44.16 -49.00
C VAL A 150 -7.63 -45.28 -49.41
N THR A 151 -8.71 -45.51 -48.67
CA THR A 151 -9.66 -46.58 -49.04
C THR A 151 -10.38 -46.32 -50.36
N LEU A 152 -10.68 -45.06 -50.69
CA LEU A 152 -11.29 -44.69 -51.96
C LEU A 152 -10.30 -44.85 -53.12
N GLN A 153 -9.02 -44.52 -52.90
CA GLN A 153 -7.95 -44.76 -53.87
C GLN A 153 -7.80 -46.26 -54.17
N ASP A 154 -7.79 -47.11 -53.13
CA ASP A 154 -7.72 -48.57 -53.28
C ASP A 154 -8.90 -49.13 -54.09
N ARG A 155 -10.14 -48.70 -53.75
CA ARG A 155 -11.34 -49.10 -54.51
C ARG A 155 -11.28 -48.62 -55.95
N ASN A 156 -10.83 -47.40 -56.19
CA ASN A 156 -10.71 -46.87 -57.54
C ASN A 156 -9.70 -47.69 -58.35
N PHE A 157 -8.57 -48.06 -57.75
CA PHE A 157 -7.56 -48.91 -58.37
C PHE A 157 -8.11 -50.31 -58.70
N GLN A 158 -8.86 -50.93 -57.78
CA GLN A 158 -9.55 -52.20 -58.02
C GLN A 158 -10.54 -52.09 -59.20
N SER A 159 -11.41 -51.07 -59.20
CA SER A 159 -12.33 -50.84 -60.31
C SER A 159 -11.62 -50.59 -61.64
N GLN A 160 -10.48 -49.89 -61.64
CA GLN A 160 -9.66 -49.70 -62.83
C GLN A 160 -9.09 -51.03 -63.36
N ILE A 161 -8.62 -51.92 -62.47
CA ILE A 161 -8.15 -53.27 -62.84
C ILE A 161 -9.30 -54.07 -63.47
N GLU A 162 -10.46 -54.13 -62.83
CA GLU A 162 -11.62 -54.85 -63.34
C GLU A 162 -12.08 -54.31 -64.71
N LEU A 163 -12.05 -52.99 -64.90
CA LEU A 163 -12.33 -52.37 -66.21
C LEU A 163 -11.33 -52.80 -67.29
N VAL A 164 -10.05 -52.95 -66.95
CA VAL A 164 -9.03 -53.44 -67.90
C VAL A 164 -9.24 -54.92 -68.21
N GLU A 165 -9.52 -55.74 -67.22
CA GLU A 165 -9.79 -57.17 -67.40
C GLU A 165 -11.03 -57.41 -68.26
N THR A 166 -12.13 -56.71 -67.97
CA THR A 166 -13.37 -56.79 -68.76
C THR A 166 -13.17 -56.29 -70.18
N LYS A 167 -12.43 -55.20 -70.40
CA LYS A 167 -12.03 -54.74 -71.75
C LYS A 167 -11.21 -55.80 -72.49
N LYS A 168 -10.27 -56.48 -71.81
CA LYS A 168 -9.47 -57.54 -72.41
C LYS A 168 -10.35 -58.73 -72.82
N ARG A 169 -11.23 -59.20 -71.93
CA ARG A 169 -12.20 -60.27 -72.24
C ARG A 169 -13.14 -59.88 -73.38
N LEU A 170 -13.63 -58.64 -73.40
CA LEU A 170 -14.47 -58.14 -74.49
C LEU A 170 -13.72 -58.17 -75.83
N ASN A 171 -12.46 -57.77 -75.86
CA ASN A 171 -11.63 -57.86 -77.07
C ASN A 171 -11.40 -59.31 -77.51
N GLU A 172 -11.23 -60.25 -76.58
CA GLU A 172 -11.12 -61.68 -76.90
C GLU A 172 -12.42 -62.23 -77.50
N VAL A 173 -13.57 -61.86 -76.91
CA VAL A 173 -14.90 -62.23 -77.46
C VAL A 173 -15.12 -61.59 -78.84
N LEU A 174 -14.76 -60.32 -79.03
CA LEU A 174 -14.84 -59.66 -80.34
C LEU A 174 -14.00 -60.39 -81.39
N LYS A 175 -12.78 -60.81 -81.06
CA LYS A 175 -11.96 -61.63 -81.97
C LYS A 175 -12.62 -62.96 -82.33
N MET A 176 -13.17 -63.67 -81.35
CA MET A 176 -13.90 -64.92 -81.61
C MET A 176 -15.12 -64.70 -82.52
N LEU A 177 -15.84 -63.59 -82.33
CA LEU A 177 -16.99 -63.22 -83.17
C LEU A 177 -16.56 -62.84 -84.60
N ASP A 178 -15.45 -62.13 -84.75
CA ASP A 178 -14.83 -61.81 -86.05
C ASP A 178 -14.36 -63.08 -86.77
N GLU A 179 -13.80 -64.04 -86.03
CA GLU A 179 -13.42 -65.37 -86.55
C GLU A 179 -14.65 -66.18 -87.00
N GLU A 180 -15.73 -66.20 -86.21
CA GLU A 180 -16.99 -66.85 -86.58
C GLU A 180 -17.66 -66.17 -87.78
N THR A 181 -17.70 -64.85 -87.84
CA THR A 181 -18.28 -64.12 -88.99
C THR A 181 -17.46 -64.31 -90.26
N ASN A 182 -16.12 -64.39 -90.18
CA ASN A 182 -15.27 -64.75 -91.31
C ASN A 182 -15.51 -66.20 -91.75
N MET A 183 -15.64 -67.15 -90.82
CA MET A 183 -16.01 -68.55 -91.11
C MET A 183 -17.40 -68.67 -91.75
N PHE A 184 -18.37 -67.86 -91.33
CA PHE A 184 -19.70 -67.80 -91.94
C PHE A 184 -19.67 -67.21 -93.36
N LYS A 185 -18.84 -66.18 -93.62
CA LYS A 185 -18.61 -65.64 -94.97
C LYS A 185 -17.95 -66.69 -95.88
N GLU A 186 -16.92 -67.37 -95.41
CA GLU A 186 -16.25 -68.44 -96.18
C GLU A 186 -17.15 -69.65 -96.47
N ARG A 187 -18.08 -69.99 -95.56
CA ARG A 187 -19.09 -71.03 -95.79
C ARG A 187 -20.13 -70.61 -96.83
N LYS A 188 -20.47 -69.32 -96.91
CA LYS A 188 -21.39 -68.79 -97.91
C LYS A 188 -20.74 -68.79 -99.31
N ASP A 189 -19.46 -68.42 -99.41
CA ASP A 189 -18.69 -68.44 -100.66
C ASP A 189 -18.41 -69.87 -101.18
N LYS A 190 -18.41 -70.88 -100.29
CA LYS A 190 -18.32 -72.31 -100.68
C LYS A 190 -19.66 -72.94 -101.08
N SER A 191 -20.80 -72.29 -100.80
CA SER A 191 -22.13 -72.73 -101.24
C SER A 191 -22.58 -72.13 -102.58
N GLU A 192 -21.82 -71.20 -103.15
CA GLU A 192 -22.08 -70.54 -104.45
C GLU A 192 -21.12 -70.97 -105.59
N LYS A 193 -20.38 -72.08 -105.41
CA LYS A 193 -19.64 -72.78 -106.49
C LYS A 193 -20.27 -74.13 -106.79
#